data_AF-A0A7S2EX20-F1
#
_entry.id   AF-A0A7S2EX20-F1
#
_cell.length_a   1.000
_cell.length_b   1.000
_cell.length_c   1.000
_cell.angle_alpha   90.00
_cell.angle_beta   90.00
_cell.angle_gamma   90.00
#
_symmetry.space_group_name_H-M   'P 1'
#
loop_
_entity.id
_entity.type
_entity.pdbx_description
1 polymer ?
#
loop_
_entity_poly.entity_id
_entity_poly.type
_entity_poly.pdbx_seq_one_letter_code
_entity_poly.pdbx_strand_id
1 'polypeptide(L)'
;GWIKKNPGGGPEAAKDKRGNNGISLGRQEVLKFPTDCPNCKSLAETDMCATDIPHFKEVIIMSLSCEKCGYRSNEIKGGGAIPKFGTKVTIRVESTEDLAREILKSDTAGVEIPELDLQLDEGGLDGVYTTV
;
A
#
# COMPACT_ATOMS: atom_id res chain seq x y z
N GLY A 1 -18.29 41.47 -33.02
CA GLY A 1 -16.91 41.21 -33.45
C GLY A 1 -16.07 40.78 -32.26
N TRP A 2 -15.26 39.73 -32.45
CA TRP A 2 -13.95 39.46 -31.81
C TRP A 2 -13.87 39.48 -30.27
N ILE A 3 -13.92 38.35 -29.54
CA ILE A 3 -12.88 37.31 -29.24
C ILE A 3 -11.59 37.84 -28.56
N LYS A 4 -11.34 37.35 -27.32
CA LYS A 4 -10.07 36.88 -26.65
C LYS A 4 -10.21 37.07 -25.10
N LYS A 5 -9.80 36.22 -24.14
CA LYS A 5 -8.90 35.04 -24.00
C LYS A 5 -9.22 34.26 -22.67
N ASN A 6 -8.95 32.95 -22.69
CA ASN A 6 -8.89 31.86 -21.65
C ASN A 6 -8.15 32.18 -20.31
N PRO A 7 -8.33 31.41 -19.18
CA PRO A 7 -7.80 30.04 -18.99
C PRO A 7 -8.68 29.05 -18.22
N GLY A 8 -8.27 27.78 -18.27
CA GLY A 8 -9.04 26.57 -17.94
C GLY A 8 -9.52 26.41 -16.50
N GLY A 9 -10.65 25.72 -16.35
CA GLY A 9 -11.11 25.12 -15.10
C GLY A 9 -11.05 23.60 -15.25
N GLY A 10 -10.24 22.96 -14.40
CA GLY A 10 -10.01 21.51 -14.40
C GLY A 10 -11.24 20.70 -13.94
N PRO A 11 -11.18 19.37 -14.04
CA PRO A 11 -12.28 18.50 -13.63
C PRO A 11 -12.47 18.50 -12.11
N GLU A 12 -13.73 18.66 -11.71
CA GLU A 12 -14.25 18.71 -10.35
C GLU A 12 -13.98 17.39 -9.59
N ALA A 13 -13.23 17.47 -8.49
CA ALA A 13 -12.95 16.33 -7.62
C ALA A 13 -14.21 15.90 -6.85
N ALA A 14 -14.69 14.68 -7.15
CA ALA A 14 -15.78 14.04 -6.44
C ALA A 14 -15.40 13.77 -4.98
N LYS A 15 -16.24 14.23 -4.04
CA LYS A 15 -16.07 14.03 -2.60
C LYS A 15 -16.64 12.67 -2.19
N ASP A 16 -15.80 11.68 -1.91
CA ASP A 16 -16.19 10.44 -1.23
C ASP A 16 -16.32 10.69 0.28
N LYS A 17 -17.50 10.38 0.83
CA LYS A 17 -17.81 10.43 2.26
C LYS A 17 -17.88 9.01 2.80
N ARG A 18 -16.72 8.45 3.16
CA ARG A 18 -16.65 7.26 4.02
C ARG A 18 -15.84 7.63 5.25
N GLY A 19 -16.55 7.79 6.37
CA GLY A 19 -15.93 7.92 7.67
C GLY A 19 -15.22 6.63 8.03
N ASN A 20 -13.93 6.72 8.34
CA ASN A 20 -13.19 5.67 9.01
C ASN A 20 -12.18 6.32 9.94
N ASN A 21 -12.18 5.93 11.21
CA ASN A 21 -11.20 6.33 12.22
C ASN A 21 -9.89 5.55 11.99
N GLY A 22 -9.30 5.71 10.80
CA GLY A 22 -8.03 5.11 10.41
C GLY A 22 -6.97 6.19 10.23
N ILE A 23 -5.74 5.86 10.59
CA ILE A 23 -4.51 6.65 10.49
C ILE A 23 -4.59 7.71 9.38
N SER A 24 -4.45 9.00 9.74
CA SER A 24 -4.40 10.09 8.77
C SER A 24 -3.08 10.06 8.00
N LEU A 25 -2.96 9.12 7.05
CA LEU A 25 -1.90 9.10 6.05
C LEU A 25 -2.07 10.38 5.22
N GLY A 26 -1.12 11.31 5.38
CA GLY A 26 -1.24 12.68 4.88
C GLY A 26 -1.61 12.75 3.40
N ARG A 27 -2.49 13.69 3.04
CA ARG A 27 -2.93 14.06 1.67
C ARG A 27 -2.24 13.26 0.55
N GLN A 28 -2.76 12.08 0.24
CA GLN A 28 -2.27 11.29 -0.88
C GLN A 28 -3.11 11.61 -2.11
N GLU A 29 -2.48 12.17 -3.15
CA GLU A 29 -3.06 12.13 -4.48
C GLU A 29 -2.92 10.69 -4.98
N VAL A 30 -4.06 10.01 -5.13
CA VAL A 30 -4.10 8.66 -5.73
C VAL A 30 -3.98 8.83 -7.24
N LEU A 31 -2.93 8.25 -7.81
CA LEU A 31 -2.77 8.15 -9.26
C LEU A 31 -3.44 6.86 -9.74
N LYS A 32 -4.33 6.96 -10.72
CA LYS A 32 -5.03 5.82 -11.30
C LYS A 32 -4.52 5.56 -12.71
N PHE A 33 -4.19 4.32 -13.02
CA PHE A 33 -3.83 3.92 -14.38
C PHE A 33 -4.47 2.59 -14.79
N PRO A 34 -4.85 2.46 -16.06
CA PRO A 34 -5.35 1.21 -16.60
C PRO A 34 -4.23 0.17 -16.69
N THR A 35 -4.51 -1.06 -16.28
CA THR A 35 -3.60 -2.21 -16.40
C THR A 35 -4.38 -3.46 -16.77
N ASP A 36 -3.72 -4.48 -17.32
CA ASP A 36 -4.35 -5.76 -17.57
C ASP A 36 -4.43 -6.60 -16.30
N CYS A 37 -5.61 -7.14 -16.01
CA CYS A 37 -5.81 -8.05 -14.89
C CYS A 37 -4.90 -9.29 -15.04
N PRO A 38 -4.03 -9.61 -14.06
CA PRO A 38 -3.15 -10.77 -14.13
C PRO A 38 -3.90 -12.09 -14.33
N ASN A 39 -5.10 -12.20 -13.73
CA ASN A 39 -5.95 -13.38 -13.73
C ASN A 39 -6.75 -13.56 -15.04
N CYS A 40 -7.56 -12.57 -15.44
CA CYS A 40 -8.50 -12.72 -16.56
C CYS A 40 -8.16 -11.89 -17.81
N LYS A 41 -7.04 -11.14 -17.78
CA LYS A 41 -6.55 -10.29 -18.87
C LYS A 41 -7.51 -9.19 -19.33
N SER A 42 -8.60 -8.94 -18.61
CA SER A 42 -9.43 -7.77 -18.86
C SER A 42 -8.76 -6.51 -18.33
N LEU A 43 -9.07 -5.37 -18.94
CA LEU A 43 -8.70 -4.06 -18.42
C LEU A 43 -9.21 -3.91 -16.98
N ALA A 44 -8.31 -3.54 -16.08
CA ALA A 44 -8.54 -3.23 -14.67
C ALA A 44 -7.89 -1.88 -14.35
N GLU A 45 -8.25 -1.32 -13.19
CA GLU A 45 -7.64 -0.09 -12.69
C GLU A 45 -6.68 -0.43 -11.55
N THR A 46 -5.50 0.18 -11.58
CA THR A 46 -4.55 0.17 -10.47
C THR A 46 -4.47 1.56 -9.85
N ASP A 47 -4.67 1.60 -8.54
CA ASP A 47 -4.52 2.78 -7.69
C ASP A 47 -3.10 2.80 -7.12
N MET A 48 -2.37 3.87 -7.38
CA MET A 48 -1.04 4.12 -6.84
C MET A 48 -1.09 5.27 -5.84
N CYS A 49 -0.55 5.01 -4.66
CA CYS A 49 -0.61 5.90 -3.52
C CYS A 49 0.78 5.99 -2.87
N ALA A 50 1.44 7.14 -2.97
CA ALA A 50 2.71 7.40 -2.27
C ALA A 50 2.42 7.98 -0.88
N THR A 51 2.94 7.38 0.20
CA THR A 51 2.74 7.85 1.58
C THR A 51 3.95 7.61 2.45
N ASP A 52 4.15 8.50 3.40
CA ASP A 52 5.01 8.27 4.55
C ASP A 52 4.32 7.43 5.62
N ILE A 53 4.80 6.20 5.80
CA ILE A 53 4.44 5.37 6.94
C ILE A 53 5.48 5.57 8.05
N PRO A 54 5.06 5.84 9.29
CA PRO A 54 5.98 5.93 10.42
C PRO A 54 6.93 4.72 10.47
N HIS A 55 8.22 4.97 10.66
CA HIS A 55 9.30 3.97 10.66
C HIS A 55 9.61 3.30 9.31
N PHE A 56 8.73 3.37 8.31
CA PHE A 56 8.91 2.78 6.97
C PHE A 56 9.31 3.79 5.88
N LYS A 57 9.34 5.09 6.21
CA LYS A 57 9.59 6.21 5.27
C LYS A 57 8.51 6.25 4.17
N GLU A 58 8.83 6.93 3.07
CA GLU A 58 8.01 6.96 1.86
C GLU A 58 7.89 5.56 1.25
N VAL A 59 6.65 5.09 1.15
CA VAL A 59 6.25 3.86 0.47
C VAL A 59 5.28 4.16 -0.66
N ILE A 60 5.28 3.31 -1.68
CA ILE A 60 4.34 3.34 -2.79
C ILE A 60 3.46 2.11 -2.66
N ILE A 61 2.17 2.33 -2.47
CA ILE A 61 1.15 1.28 -2.42
C ILE A 61 0.49 1.22 -3.79
N MET A 62 0.45 0.02 -4.38
CA MET A 62 -0.23 -0.27 -5.64
C MET A 62 -1.37 -1.26 -5.35
N SER A 63 -2.61 -0.82 -5.57
CA SER A 63 -3.81 -1.65 -5.37
C SER A 63 -4.50 -1.87 -6.71
N LEU A 64 -4.59 -3.13 -7.13
CA LEU A 64 -5.32 -3.53 -8.32
C LEU A 64 -6.63 -4.19 -7.90
N SER A 65 -7.75 -3.72 -8.46
CA SER A 65 -9.06 -4.35 -8.28
C SER A 65 -9.72 -4.59 -9.63
N CYS A 66 -9.97 -5.85 -9.97
CA CYS A 66 -10.64 -6.23 -11.22
C CYS A 66 -12.15 -6.41 -11.01
N GLU A 67 -12.95 -5.56 -11.65
CA GLU A 67 -14.43 -5.64 -11.56
C GLU A 67 -15.01 -6.87 -12.27
N LYS A 68 -14.33 -7.44 -13.27
CA LYS A 68 -14.84 -8.59 -14.03
C LYS A 68 -14.71 -9.92 -13.30
N CYS A 69 -13.56 -10.21 -12.71
CA CYS A 69 -13.29 -11.51 -12.09
C CYS A 69 -13.11 -11.44 -10.57
N GLY A 70 -13.12 -10.24 -9.99
CA GLY A 70 -12.95 -10.05 -8.55
C GLY A 70 -11.51 -10.17 -8.03
N TYR A 71 -10.52 -10.38 -8.92
CA TYR A 71 -9.12 -10.43 -8.52
C TYR A 71 -8.69 -9.12 -7.87
N ARG A 72 -8.00 -9.22 -6.73
CA ARG A 72 -7.45 -8.10 -5.97
C ARG A 72 -6.00 -8.39 -5.61
N SER A 73 -5.14 -7.39 -5.71
CA SER A 73 -3.76 -7.47 -5.22
C SER A 73 -3.31 -6.12 -4.67
N ASN A 74 -2.61 -6.16 -3.54
CA ASN A 74 -1.95 -5.01 -2.96
C ASN A 74 -0.45 -5.28 -2.98
N GLU A 75 0.31 -4.41 -3.60
CA GLU A 75 1.77 -4.46 -3.67
C GLU A 75 2.31 -3.21 -2.99
N ILE A 76 3.37 -3.35 -2.19
CA ILE A 76 3.97 -2.25 -1.46
C ILE A 76 5.45 -2.19 -1.80
N LYS A 77 5.92 -1.03 -2.25
CA LYS A 77 7.33 -0.77 -2.57
C LYS A 77 7.88 0.35 -1.72
N GLY A 78 9.17 0.29 -1.41
CA GLY A 78 9.88 1.46 -0.88
C GLY A 78 9.94 2.56 -1.94
N GLY A 79 9.46 3.76 -1.63
CA GLY A 79 9.55 4.94 -2.49
C GLY A 79 10.81 5.77 -2.25
N GLY A 80 11.39 5.68 -1.06
CA GLY A 80 12.57 6.46 -0.65
C GLY A 80 13.91 5.73 -0.79
N ALA A 81 14.98 6.44 -0.40
CA ALA A 81 16.33 5.87 -0.37
C ALA A 81 16.42 4.68 0.60
N ILE A 82 17.09 3.61 0.14
CA ILE A 82 17.43 2.43 0.94
C ILE A 82 18.17 2.92 2.20
N PRO A 83 17.68 2.59 3.42
CA PRO A 83 18.38 2.95 4.64
C PRO A 83 19.81 2.40 4.66
N LYS A 84 20.74 3.13 5.29
CA LYS A 84 22.14 2.69 5.44
C LYS A 84 22.26 1.39 6.25
N PHE A 85 21.29 1.12 7.13
CA PHE A 85 21.27 -0.03 8.03
C PHE A 85 19.92 -0.74 7.94
N GLY A 86 19.92 -2.06 8.07
CA GLY A 86 18.70 -2.85 8.24
C GLY A 86 18.01 -2.54 9.57
N THR A 87 16.71 -2.85 9.65
CA THR A 87 15.92 -2.70 10.88
C THR A 87 15.45 -4.07 11.35
N LYS A 88 15.65 -4.39 12.63
CA LYS A 88 15.08 -5.58 13.28
C LYS A 88 14.02 -5.13 14.29
N VAL A 89 12.79 -5.59 14.12
CA VAL A 89 11.69 -5.39 15.05
C VAL A 89 11.41 -6.72 15.74
N THR A 90 11.28 -6.71 17.06
CA THR A 90 10.96 -7.91 17.86
C THR A 90 9.78 -7.57 18.75
N ILE A 91 8.75 -8.42 18.69
CA ILE A 91 7.54 -8.29 19.49
C ILE A 91 7.38 -9.56 20.32
N ARG A 92 6.98 -9.40 21.58
CA ARG A 92 6.47 -10.49 22.41
C ARG A 92 4.95 -10.38 22.44
N VAL A 93 4.27 -11.41 21.97
CA VAL A 93 2.81 -11.46 21.94
C VAL A 93 2.33 -11.99 23.29
N GLU A 94 1.64 -11.16 24.08
CA GLU A 94 1.15 -11.51 25.41
C GLU A 94 -0.39 -11.48 25.50
N SER A 95 -1.05 -10.85 24.53
CA SER A 95 -2.49 -10.66 24.48
C SER A 95 -3.06 -10.77 23.06
N THR A 96 -4.39 -10.90 22.95
CA THR A 96 -5.09 -10.85 21.66
C THR A 96 -5.02 -9.48 20.99
N GLU A 97 -4.81 -8.42 21.75
CA GLU A 97 -4.62 -7.07 21.21
C GLU A 97 -3.29 -6.96 20.48
N ASP A 98 -2.27 -7.71 20.91
CA ASP A 98 -0.98 -7.77 20.22
C ASP A 98 -1.11 -8.42 18.84
N LEU A 99 -2.01 -9.40 18.70
CA LEU A 99 -2.34 -10.01 17.41
C LEU A 99 -3.08 -9.06 16.46
N ALA A 100 -3.73 -8.02 16.99
CA ALA A 100 -4.43 -7.02 16.18
C ALA A 100 -3.51 -5.89 15.69
N ARG A 101 -2.23 -5.89 16.05
CA ARG A 101 -1.28 -4.86 15.61
C ARG A 101 -1.05 -4.96 14.11
N GLU A 102 -1.18 -3.83 13.44
CA GLU A 102 -0.92 -3.72 12.01
C GLU A 102 0.59 -3.81 11.75
N ILE A 103 0.98 -4.69 10.83
CA ILE A 103 2.34 -4.93 10.38
C ILE A 103 2.46 -4.62 8.90
N LEU A 104 3.52 -3.91 8.57
CA LEU A 104 4.00 -3.77 7.21
C LEU A 104 5.30 -4.56 7.08
N LYS A 105 5.31 -5.55 6.20
CA LYS A 105 6.48 -6.40 5.90
C LYS A 105 6.93 -6.09 4.47
N SER A 106 8.21 -5.74 4.27
CA SER A 106 8.77 -5.57 2.92
C SER A 106 9.09 -6.92 2.28
N ASP A 107 9.11 -6.98 0.96
CA ASP A 107 9.60 -8.14 0.19
C ASP A 107 11.00 -8.63 0.65
N THR A 108 11.87 -7.71 1.01
CA THR A 108 13.24 -7.90 1.50
C THR A 108 13.37 -8.22 2.99
N ALA A 109 12.27 -8.25 3.75
CA ALA A 109 12.29 -8.61 5.16
C ALA A 109 12.04 -10.12 5.37
N GLY A 110 12.73 -10.72 6.35
CA GLY A 110 12.41 -12.03 6.89
C GLY A 110 11.58 -11.95 8.17
N VAL A 111 10.93 -13.05 8.54
CA VAL A 111 10.13 -13.20 9.77
C VAL A 111 10.56 -14.47 10.49
N GLU A 112 10.72 -14.41 11.81
CA GLU A 112 11.13 -15.53 12.65
C GLU A 112 10.20 -15.64 13.86
N ILE A 113 9.71 -16.84 14.16
CA ILE A 113 8.95 -17.17 15.39
C ILE A 113 9.67 -18.33 16.09
N PRO A 114 10.58 -18.05 17.04
CA PRO A 114 11.46 -19.05 17.65
C PRO A 114 10.72 -20.18 18.37
N GLU A 115 9.59 -19.88 19.02
CA GLU A 115 8.79 -20.85 19.78
C GLU A 115 8.13 -21.91 18.87
N LEU A 116 7.99 -21.61 17.58
CA LEU A 116 7.40 -22.49 16.59
C LEU A 116 8.44 -23.05 15.59
N ASP A 117 9.72 -22.71 15.76
CA ASP A 117 10.80 -23.03 14.80
C ASP A 117 10.43 -22.61 13.36
N LEU A 118 9.76 -21.46 13.24
CA LEU A 118 9.28 -20.92 11.97
C LEU A 118 10.21 -19.79 11.52
N GLN A 119 10.75 -19.95 10.32
CA GLN A 119 11.55 -18.93 9.65
C GLN A 119 11.04 -18.72 8.22
N LEU A 120 10.76 -17.47 7.88
CA LEU A 120 10.45 -17.01 6.53
C LEU A 120 11.60 -16.09 6.09
N ASP A 121 12.33 -16.50 5.07
CA ASP A 121 13.40 -15.70 4.51
C ASP A 121 12.89 -14.56 3.61
N GLU A 122 13.78 -13.65 3.24
CA GLU A 122 13.50 -12.60 2.25
C GLU A 122 12.95 -13.20 0.94
N GLY A 123 12.03 -12.50 0.29
CA GLY A 123 11.35 -12.96 -0.92
C GLY A 123 10.31 -14.08 -0.71
N GLY A 124 10.17 -14.64 0.50
CA GLY A 124 9.15 -15.66 0.79
C GLY A 124 7.71 -15.13 0.73
N LEU A 125 7.55 -13.83 1.00
CA LEU A 125 6.30 -13.08 0.83
C LEU A 125 6.65 -11.74 0.19
N ASP A 126 5.82 -11.27 -0.74
CA ASP A 126 5.92 -9.90 -1.26
C ASP A 126 5.68 -8.86 -0.14
N GLY A 127 5.73 -7.57 -0.48
CA GLY A 127 5.35 -6.51 0.45
C GLY A 127 3.91 -6.69 0.93
N VAL A 128 3.70 -6.98 2.22
CA VAL A 128 2.38 -7.27 2.79
C VAL A 128 2.06 -6.30 3.93
N TYR A 129 0.85 -5.75 3.89
CA TYR A 129 0.22 -5.06 5.02
C TYR A 129 -0.84 -5.98 5.61
N THR A 130 -0.65 -6.40 6.85
CA THR A 130 -1.52 -7.36 7.55
C THR A 130 -1.48 -7.09 9.05
N THR A 131 -2.05 -7.96 9.86
CA THR A 131 -1.82 -7.99 11.32
C THR A 131 -0.83 -9.11 11.69
N VAL A 132 -0.34 -9.09 12.93
CA VAL A 132 0.56 -10.12 13.51
C VAL A 132 0.01 -11.54 13.32
#